data_AF-G2XPD0-F1
#
_entry.id   AF-G2XPD0-F1
#
_cell.length_a   1.000
_cell.length_b   1.000
_cell.length_c   1.000
_cell.angle_alpha   90.00
_cell.angle_beta   90.00
_cell.angle_gamma   90.00
#
_symmetry.space_group_name_H-M   'P 1'
#
loop_
_entity.id
_entity.type
_entity.pdbx_description
1 polymer ?
#
loop_
_entity_poly.entity_id
_entity_poly.type
_entity_poly.pdbx_seq_one_letter_code
_entity_poly.pdbx_strand_id
1 'polypeptide(L)'
;MAKHRECCERKGRVPGNCVYEHDENGEWSVWEVDGEVEGSLSLFAKLFLDNKSVLYDVQSFNYFLLVHTNPSTKEQQIVGFFSKEKMSWDNNNLACILVFPPWQKKGLGSILIGTSYEISRREGLLGGPEKPISELGKKGYGRFWGAEVARWLLECEVGVDTLMGEEEVEEEEEELDVEVIKVEKKPPAKKPSGKGMGKGWRKAEGNPSTSTQINTKSNKISAKVARNTTYGRYLRSNYCGSY
;
A
#
# COMPACT_ATOMS: atom_id res chain seq x y z
N MET A 1 -5.90 36.02 -7.93
CA MET A 1 -5.88 35.32 -6.62
C MET A 1 -6.79 35.96 -5.58
N ALA A 2 -6.57 37.22 -5.16
CA ALA A 2 -7.40 37.87 -4.12
C ALA A 2 -8.91 37.82 -4.43
N LYS A 3 -9.32 38.20 -5.65
CA LYS A 3 -10.71 38.15 -6.11
C LYS A 3 -11.32 36.74 -6.08
N HIS A 4 -10.54 35.70 -6.41
CA HIS A 4 -11.02 34.32 -6.37
C HIS A 4 -11.23 33.83 -4.94
N ARG A 5 -10.39 34.24 -3.98
CA ARG A 5 -10.53 33.84 -2.57
C ARG A 5 -11.84 34.33 -1.94
N GLU A 6 -12.41 35.41 -2.45
CA GLU A 6 -13.66 35.98 -1.97
C GLU A 6 -14.88 35.25 -2.54
N CYS A 7 -14.82 34.76 -3.78
CA CYS A 7 -15.92 34.08 -4.44
C CYS A 7 -15.79 32.55 -4.51
N CYS A 8 -14.72 31.97 -3.97
CA CYS A 8 -14.50 30.53 -4.03
C CYS A 8 -15.50 29.79 -3.13
N GLU A 9 -16.42 29.06 -3.76
CA GLU A 9 -17.44 28.24 -3.10
C GLU A 9 -16.84 27.09 -2.27
N ARG A 10 -15.60 26.69 -2.56
CA ARG A 10 -14.86 25.63 -1.85
C ARG A 10 -13.99 26.14 -0.71
N LYS A 11 -14.09 27.43 -0.36
CA LYS A 11 -13.28 28.05 0.69
C LYS A 11 -13.48 27.33 2.03
N GLY A 12 -12.37 26.89 2.62
CA GLY A 12 -12.38 26.23 3.93
C GLY A 12 -12.92 24.80 3.93
N ARG A 13 -13.13 24.18 2.75
CA ARG A 13 -13.59 22.79 2.64
C ARG A 13 -12.59 21.95 1.85
N VAL A 14 -12.12 20.87 2.45
CA VAL A 14 -11.33 19.86 1.73
C VAL A 14 -12.26 19.03 0.84
N PRO A 15 -11.91 18.78 -0.43
CA PRO A 15 -12.69 17.92 -1.30
C PRO A 15 -12.65 16.44 -0.84
N GLY A 16 -13.64 15.67 -1.28
CA GLY A 16 -13.73 14.23 -1.01
C GLY A 16 -14.22 13.86 0.39
N ASN A 17 -13.79 12.68 0.84
CA ASN A 17 -14.29 12.02 2.05
C ASN A 17 -13.17 11.86 3.08
N CYS A 18 -13.42 12.28 4.33
CA CYS A 18 -12.50 12.01 5.43
C CYS A 18 -12.46 10.49 5.71
N VAL A 19 -11.31 9.87 5.46
CA VAL A 19 -11.09 8.44 5.70
C VAL A 19 -10.38 8.20 7.02
N TYR A 20 -9.60 9.16 7.52
CA TYR A 20 -8.88 9.06 8.80
C TYR A 20 -8.87 10.40 9.53
N GLU A 21 -8.99 10.33 10.86
CA GLU A 21 -8.81 11.48 11.74
C GLU A 21 -7.99 11.05 12.96
N HIS A 22 -6.96 11.85 13.28
CA HIS A 22 -6.06 11.61 14.40
C HIS A 22 -6.56 12.30 15.66
N ASP A 23 -6.66 11.52 16.74
CA ASP A 23 -7.08 11.93 18.09
C ASP A 23 -8.47 12.60 18.19
N GLU A 24 -8.86 13.00 19.40
CA GLU A 24 -10.15 13.67 19.67
C GLU A 24 -10.13 15.14 19.23
N ASN A 25 -8.94 15.71 19.00
CA ASN A 25 -8.75 17.11 18.60
C ASN A 25 -8.78 17.33 17.08
N GLY A 26 -8.63 16.28 16.27
CA GLY A 26 -8.77 16.33 14.81
C GLY A 26 -7.67 17.12 14.07
N GLU A 27 -6.47 17.24 14.64
CA GLU A 27 -5.40 18.06 14.06
C GLU A 27 -4.88 17.51 12.72
N TRP A 28 -4.78 16.19 12.60
CA TRP A 28 -4.35 15.53 11.37
C TRP A 28 -5.46 14.66 10.82
N SER A 29 -5.78 14.82 9.54
CA SER A 29 -6.76 13.98 8.87
C SER A 29 -6.28 13.55 7.49
N VAL A 30 -6.77 12.41 7.02
CA VAL A 30 -6.56 11.95 5.64
C VAL A 30 -7.89 11.91 4.91
N TRP A 31 -7.91 12.50 3.73
CA TRP A 31 -9.09 12.60 2.88
C TRP A 31 -8.86 11.86 1.57
N GLU A 32 -9.81 11.03 1.17
CA GLU A 32 -9.82 10.35 -0.12
C GLU A 32 -10.61 11.16 -1.14
N VAL A 33 -10.00 11.36 -2.31
CA VAL A 33 -10.54 12.16 -3.41
C VAL A 33 -10.37 11.38 -4.70
N ASP A 34 -11.44 11.29 -5.49
CA ASP A 34 -11.37 10.72 -6.83
C ASP A 34 -10.69 11.71 -7.79
N GLY A 35 -9.72 11.23 -8.58
CA GLY A 35 -9.01 12.03 -9.56
C GLY A 35 -9.90 12.63 -10.63
N GLU A 36 -11.03 11.99 -10.96
CA GLU A 36 -12.02 12.55 -11.89
C GLU A 36 -12.62 13.88 -11.38
N VAL A 37 -12.68 14.06 -10.06
CA VAL A 37 -13.23 15.27 -9.42
C VAL A 37 -12.18 16.37 -9.23
N GLU A 38 -10.92 16.01 -8.96
CA GLU A 38 -9.84 16.96 -8.59
C GLU A 38 -8.55 16.83 -9.43
N GLY A 39 -8.66 17.00 -10.75
CA GLY A 39 -7.49 16.85 -11.64
C GLY A 39 -6.39 17.91 -11.50
N SER A 40 -6.65 19.04 -10.84
CA SER A 40 -5.66 20.11 -10.67
C SER A 40 -4.46 19.70 -9.79
N LEU A 41 -4.63 18.71 -8.91
CA LEU A 41 -3.57 18.23 -8.01
C LEU A 41 -2.39 17.63 -8.75
N SER A 42 -2.63 16.91 -9.84
CA SER A 42 -1.54 16.32 -10.65
C SER A 42 -0.65 17.38 -11.28
N LEU A 43 -1.24 18.46 -11.80
CA LEU A 43 -0.52 19.57 -12.41
C LEU A 43 0.33 20.30 -11.36
N PHE A 44 -0.24 20.58 -10.19
CA PHE A 44 0.49 21.20 -9.10
C PHE A 44 1.67 20.35 -8.64
N ALA A 45 1.47 19.04 -8.51
CA ALA A 45 2.50 18.12 -8.08
C ALA A 45 3.67 18.01 -9.06
N LYS A 46 3.43 18.16 -10.37
CA LYS A 46 4.48 18.11 -11.39
C LYS A 46 5.54 19.20 -11.22
N LEU A 47 5.20 20.32 -10.57
CA LEU A 47 6.14 21.38 -10.22
C LEU A 47 7.22 20.93 -9.23
N PHE A 48 6.95 19.86 -8.47
CA PHE A 48 7.84 19.34 -7.43
C PHE A 48 8.28 17.89 -7.66
N LEU A 49 7.68 17.20 -8.63
CA LEU A 49 7.96 15.80 -8.97
C LEU A 49 8.46 15.71 -10.43
N ASP A 50 9.76 15.54 -10.59
CA ASP A 50 10.37 15.48 -11.92
C ASP A 50 9.89 14.28 -12.73
N ASN A 51 9.73 13.13 -12.08
CA ASN A 51 9.39 11.85 -12.70
C ASN A 51 7.89 11.60 -12.86
N LYS A 52 7.02 12.57 -12.56
CA LYS A 52 5.57 12.39 -12.74
C LYS A 52 5.21 12.45 -14.23
N SER A 53 4.72 11.33 -14.77
CA SER A 53 4.37 11.16 -16.19
C SER A 53 2.91 11.53 -16.50
N VAL A 54 1.98 11.18 -15.60
CA VAL A 54 0.54 11.41 -15.81
C VAL A 54 0.11 12.75 -15.20
N LEU A 55 -0.42 13.64 -16.05
CA LEU A 55 -0.84 15.00 -15.69
C LEU A 55 -2.33 15.24 -15.82
N TYR A 56 -2.92 14.81 -16.94
CA TYR A 56 -4.31 15.13 -17.31
C TYR A 56 -5.25 13.93 -17.18
N ASP A 57 -4.76 12.72 -17.46
CA ASP A 57 -5.54 11.48 -17.35
C ASP A 57 -5.56 10.96 -15.90
N VAL A 58 -6.24 11.70 -15.04
CA VAL A 58 -6.26 11.47 -13.59
C VAL A 58 -7.41 10.56 -13.13
N GLN A 59 -8.33 10.21 -14.03
CA GLN A 59 -9.55 9.44 -13.71
C GLN A 59 -9.24 8.05 -13.16
N SER A 60 -8.08 7.50 -13.52
CA SER A 60 -7.58 6.20 -13.05
C SER A 60 -6.95 6.23 -11.66
N PHE A 61 -6.93 7.39 -10.99
CA PHE A 61 -6.23 7.58 -9.71
C PHE A 61 -7.17 8.03 -8.60
N ASN A 62 -6.95 7.50 -7.40
CA ASN A 62 -7.41 8.07 -6.15
C ASN A 62 -6.28 8.88 -5.51
N TYR A 63 -6.63 10.02 -4.92
CA TYR A 63 -5.72 10.89 -4.18
C TYR A 63 -6.05 10.83 -2.70
N PHE A 64 -5.02 10.64 -1.87
CA PHE A 64 -5.13 10.65 -0.42
C PHE A 64 -4.41 11.88 0.11
N LEU A 65 -5.19 12.87 0.54
CA LEU A 65 -4.72 14.17 1.00
C LEU A 65 -4.45 14.12 2.49
N LEU A 66 -3.25 14.51 2.91
CA LEU A 66 -2.97 14.80 4.32
C LEU A 66 -3.32 16.26 4.60
N VAL A 67 -4.19 16.46 5.59
CA VAL A 67 -4.73 17.75 5.97
C VAL A 67 -4.35 18.05 7.41
N HIS A 68 -3.81 19.25 7.61
CA HIS A 68 -3.62 19.85 8.92
C HIS A 68 -4.83 20.75 9.23
N THR A 69 -5.45 20.55 10.39
CA THR A 69 -6.51 21.40 10.91
C THR A 69 -5.93 22.23 12.05
N ASN A 70 -5.92 23.55 11.89
CA ASN A 70 -5.48 24.42 12.97
C ASN A 70 -6.41 24.28 14.19
N PRO A 71 -5.90 23.95 15.39
CA PRO A 71 -6.74 23.68 16.55
C PRO A 71 -7.53 24.90 17.02
N SER A 72 -6.98 26.11 16.84
CA SER A 72 -7.58 27.38 17.29
C SER A 72 -8.55 27.95 16.27
N THR A 73 -8.17 28.02 14.98
CA THR A 73 -8.99 28.64 13.93
C THR A 73 -9.90 27.67 13.21
N LYS A 74 -9.69 26.36 13.38
CA LYS A 74 -10.34 25.26 12.63
C LYS A 74 -10.12 25.34 11.12
N GLU A 75 -9.14 26.14 10.67
CA GLU A 75 -8.77 26.23 9.27
C GLU A 75 -8.06 24.94 8.82
N GLN A 76 -8.51 24.39 7.69
CA GLN A 76 -7.95 23.17 7.11
C GLN A 76 -6.99 23.52 5.97
N GLN A 77 -5.80 22.93 6.01
CA GLN A 77 -4.78 23.09 4.99
C GLN A 77 -4.28 21.73 4.48
N ILE A 78 -4.29 21.54 3.17
CA ILE A 78 -3.63 20.39 2.54
C ILE A 78 -2.12 20.60 2.64
N VAL A 79 -1.42 19.64 3.26
CA VAL A 79 0.03 19.71 3.48
C VAL A 79 0.82 18.75 2.60
N GLY A 80 0.15 17.79 1.98
CA GLY A 80 0.73 16.79 1.12
C GLY A 80 -0.31 15.77 0.68
N PHE A 81 0.09 14.86 -0.21
CA PHE A 81 -0.76 13.78 -0.67
C PHE A 81 0.06 12.61 -1.21
N PHE A 82 -0.60 11.47 -1.41
CA PHE A 82 -0.14 10.46 -2.35
C PHE A 82 -1.26 10.07 -3.31
N SER A 83 -0.91 9.60 -4.51
CA SER A 83 -1.85 9.04 -5.48
C SER A 83 -1.69 7.53 -5.54
N LYS A 84 -2.80 6.83 -5.78
CA LYS A 84 -2.87 5.37 -5.95
C LYS A 84 -3.73 5.08 -7.18
N GLU A 85 -3.27 4.18 -8.03
CA GLU A 85 -4.09 3.70 -9.15
C GLU A 85 -5.30 2.92 -8.62
N LYS A 86 -6.47 3.14 -9.22
CA LYS A 86 -7.67 2.35 -8.92
C LYS A 86 -7.47 0.88 -9.29
N MET A 87 -6.74 0.64 -10.38
CA MET A 87 -6.36 -0.67 -10.89
C MET A 87 -4.87 -0.66 -11.22
N SER A 88 -4.03 -1.24 -10.36
CA SER A 88 -2.59 -1.32 -10.59
C SER A 88 -2.19 -2.73 -11.01
N TRP A 89 -1.61 -2.88 -12.21
CA TRP A 89 -1.15 -4.17 -12.72
C TRP A 89 0.08 -4.70 -11.98
N ASP A 90 0.94 -3.80 -11.51
CA ASP A 90 2.16 -4.11 -10.79
C ASP A 90 1.97 -4.18 -9.27
N ASN A 91 0.71 -4.12 -8.79
CA ASN A 91 0.36 -4.04 -7.37
C ASN A 91 1.05 -2.87 -6.63
N ASN A 92 1.23 -1.72 -7.31
CA ASN A 92 1.75 -0.53 -6.65
C ASN A 92 0.67 0.04 -5.73
N ASN A 93 0.99 0.21 -4.45
CA ASN A 93 0.06 0.83 -3.50
C ASN A 93 0.17 2.36 -3.46
N LEU A 94 1.16 2.90 -4.15
CA LEU A 94 1.48 4.31 -4.19
C LEU A 94 2.20 4.63 -5.50
N ALA A 95 1.59 5.51 -6.31
CA ALA A 95 2.12 5.98 -7.58
C ALA A 95 3.01 7.21 -7.39
N CYS A 96 2.46 8.30 -6.86
CA CYS A 96 3.20 9.51 -6.52
C CYS A 96 2.99 9.86 -5.06
N ILE A 97 4.01 10.42 -4.41
CA ILE A 97 3.91 10.98 -3.05
C ILE A 97 4.59 12.34 -3.02
N LEU A 98 3.93 13.31 -2.39
CA LEU A 98 4.46 14.64 -2.21
C LEU A 98 4.04 15.20 -0.85
N VAL A 99 5.02 15.59 -0.05
CA VAL A 99 4.81 16.54 1.04
C VAL A 99 5.21 17.92 0.52
N PHE A 100 4.34 18.90 0.66
CA PHE A 100 4.60 20.24 0.13
C PHE A 100 5.86 20.84 0.77
N PRO A 101 6.68 21.59 0.02
CA PRO A 101 7.99 22.05 0.49
C PRO A 101 8.02 22.68 1.90
N PRO A 102 7.06 23.55 2.30
CA PRO A 102 7.04 24.14 3.65
C PRO A 102 6.83 23.14 4.80
N TRP A 103 6.35 21.94 4.47
CA TRP A 103 5.97 20.89 5.41
C TRP A 103 6.91 19.68 5.38
N GLN A 104 7.94 19.71 4.53
CA GLN A 104 8.93 18.64 4.43
C GLN A 104 9.80 18.54 5.68
N LYS A 105 10.47 17.39 5.84
CA LYS A 105 11.39 17.08 6.96
C LYS A 105 10.77 17.11 8.36
N LYS A 106 9.45 17.25 8.48
CA LYS A 106 8.76 17.16 9.78
C LYS A 106 8.41 15.72 10.18
N GLY A 107 8.34 14.78 9.24
CA GLY A 107 7.92 13.39 9.50
C GLY A 107 6.60 13.00 8.83
N LEU A 108 5.92 13.96 8.19
CA LEU A 108 4.64 13.76 7.50
C LEU A 108 4.70 12.76 6.34
N GLY A 109 5.87 12.59 5.71
CA GLY A 109 6.07 11.58 4.68
C GLY A 109 5.84 10.16 5.20
N SER A 110 6.26 9.87 6.43
CA SER A 110 6.04 8.56 7.08
C SER A 110 4.55 8.29 7.32
N ILE A 111 3.75 9.33 7.59
CA ILE A 111 2.29 9.21 7.77
C ILE A 111 1.63 8.80 6.45
N LEU A 112 2.01 9.45 5.35
CA LEU A 112 1.49 9.17 4.01
C LEU A 112 1.88 7.75 3.55
N ILE A 113 3.17 7.40 3.67
CA ILE A 113 3.67 6.03 3.38
C ILE A 113 2.91 5.01 4.22
N GLY A 114 2.73 5.32 5.49
CA GLY A 114 2.06 4.40 6.39
C GLY A 114 0.60 4.16 6.07
N THR A 115 -0.08 5.24 5.67
CA THR A 115 -1.47 5.18 5.23
C THR A 115 -1.61 4.35 3.96
N SER A 116 -0.69 4.44 3.01
CA SER A 116 -0.73 3.60 1.79
C SER A 116 -0.60 2.10 2.11
N TYR A 117 0.28 1.73 3.05
CA TYR A 117 0.39 0.36 3.53
C TYR A 117 -0.85 -0.12 4.30
N GLU A 118 -1.46 0.74 5.11
CA GLU A 118 -2.69 0.39 5.84
C GLU A 118 -3.88 0.17 4.90
N ILE A 119 -4.00 0.97 3.84
CA ILE A 119 -5.00 0.75 2.78
C ILE A 119 -4.75 -0.60 2.10
N SER A 120 -3.50 -0.88 1.71
CA SER A 120 -3.13 -2.15 1.08
C SER A 120 -3.47 -3.35 1.97
N ARG A 121 -3.21 -3.24 3.28
CA ARG A 121 -3.51 -4.29 4.26
C ARG A 121 -5.00 -4.61 4.30
N ARG A 122 -5.87 -3.60 4.20
CA ARG A 122 -7.33 -3.77 4.20
C ARG A 122 -7.86 -4.38 2.91
N GLU A 123 -7.20 -4.07 1.80
CA GLU A 123 -7.49 -4.65 0.50
C GLU A 123 -6.93 -6.07 0.36
N GLY A 124 -6.12 -6.53 1.31
CA GLY A 124 -5.45 -7.83 1.25
C GLY A 124 -4.33 -7.88 0.21
N LEU A 125 -3.78 -6.71 -0.15
CA LEU A 125 -2.73 -6.57 -1.16
C LEU A 125 -1.37 -6.34 -0.51
N LEU A 126 -0.35 -7.01 -1.05
CA LEU A 126 1.05 -6.72 -0.79
C LEU A 126 1.55 -5.82 -1.90
N GLY A 127 1.86 -4.57 -1.58
CA GLY A 127 2.29 -3.57 -2.55
C GLY A 127 3.41 -2.70 -2.03
N GLY A 128 4.03 -1.96 -2.94
CA GLY A 128 5.07 -0.98 -2.63
C GLY A 128 4.96 0.27 -3.51
N PRO A 129 5.89 1.21 -3.35
CA PRO A 129 5.93 2.40 -4.20
C PRO A 129 6.28 2.06 -5.65
N GLU A 130 5.63 2.76 -6.57
CA GLU A 130 6.00 2.77 -7.98
C GLU A 130 7.46 3.23 -8.16
N LYS A 131 8.12 2.66 -9.17
CA LYS A 131 9.50 2.99 -9.53
C LYS A 131 9.50 3.85 -10.81
N PRO A 132 10.40 4.83 -10.95
CA PRO A 132 11.50 5.17 -10.05
C PRO A 132 11.08 6.10 -8.90
N ILE A 133 11.51 5.77 -7.69
CA ILE A 133 11.31 6.61 -6.51
C ILE A 133 12.39 7.72 -6.42
N SER A 134 11.98 8.93 -6.00
CA SER A 134 12.89 10.07 -5.79
C SER A 134 13.89 9.80 -4.66
N GLU A 135 15.03 10.50 -4.65
CA GLU A 135 16.04 10.36 -3.58
C GLU A 135 15.49 10.68 -2.19
N LEU A 136 14.62 11.69 -2.09
CA LEU A 136 13.92 12.00 -0.84
C LEU A 136 12.94 10.87 -0.47
N GLY A 137 12.24 10.30 -1.46
CA GLY A 137 11.38 9.15 -1.28
C GLY A 137 12.14 7.93 -0.75
N LYS A 138 13.28 7.57 -1.35
CA LYS A 138 14.13 6.45 -0.89
C LYS A 138 14.53 6.59 0.57
N LYS A 139 14.98 7.78 0.97
CA LYS A 139 15.32 8.08 2.38
C LYS A 139 14.09 7.96 3.30
N GLY A 140 12.94 8.45 2.86
CA GLY A 140 11.68 8.35 3.59
C GLY A 140 11.25 6.90 3.82
N TYR A 141 11.21 6.10 2.75
CA TYR A 141 10.87 4.68 2.82
C TYR A 141 11.87 3.87 3.63
N GLY A 142 13.18 4.13 3.49
CA GLY A 142 14.20 3.46 4.29
C GLY A 142 14.02 3.71 5.79
N ARG A 143 13.73 4.95 6.20
CA ARG A 143 13.41 5.29 7.60
C ARG A 143 12.12 4.62 8.06
N PHE A 144 11.10 4.62 7.21
CA PHE A 144 9.81 4.03 7.51
C PHE A 144 9.91 2.51 7.72
N TRP A 145 10.48 1.78 6.76
CA TRP A 145 10.66 0.33 6.88
C TRP A 145 11.59 -0.05 8.02
N GLY A 146 12.70 0.68 8.21
CA GLY A 146 13.60 0.44 9.34
C GLY A 146 12.91 0.58 10.69
N ALA A 147 12.07 1.62 10.86
CA ALA A 147 11.28 1.79 12.08
C ALA A 147 10.23 0.67 12.24
N GLU A 148 9.60 0.22 11.16
CA GLU A 148 8.59 -0.82 11.21
C GLU A 148 9.17 -2.20 11.57
N VAL A 149 10.33 -2.55 10.99
CA VAL A 149 11.06 -3.77 11.34
C VAL A 149 11.56 -3.72 12.78
N ALA A 150 12.17 -2.61 13.19
CA ALA A 150 12.64 -2.44 14.57
C ALA A 150 11.49 -2.57 15.57
N ARG A 151 10.33 -1.96 15.29
CA ARG A 151 9.14 -2.08 16.11
C ARG A 151 8.64 -3.51 16.17
N TRP A 152 8.56 -4.20 15.03
CA TRP A 152 8.16 -5.60 14.99
C TRP A 152 9.09 -6.48 15.84
N LEU A 153 10.41 -6.29 15.73
CA LEU A 153 11.40 -7.00 16.54
C LEU A 153 11.27 -6.73 18.04
N LEU A 154 10.96 -5.49 18.43
CA LEU A 154 10.76 -5.13 19.84
C LEU A 154 9.43 -5.67 20.41
N GLU A 155 8.42 -5.86 19.57
CA GLU A 155 7.13 -6.48 19.94
C GLU A 155 7.24 -8.01 20.00
N CYS A 156 8.19 -8.60 19.26
CA CYS A 156 8.65 -9.94 19.48
C CYS A 156 9.49 -9.96 20.77
N GLU A 157 8.85 -9.95 21.94
CA GLU A 157 9.52 -10.35 23.18
C GLU A 157 10.22 -11.68 22.90
N VAL A 158 11.56 -11.64 22.93
CA VAL A 158 12.41 -12.81 22.76
C VAL A 158 12.01 -13.77 23.87
N GLY A 159 11.44 -14.92 23.53
CA GLY A 159 11.38 -16.05 24.45
C GLY A 159 12.82 -16.40 24.81
N VAL A 160 13.31 -15.90 25.95
CA VAL A 160 14.63 -16.23 26.51
C VAL A 160 14.69 -17.69 26.97
N ASP A 161 13.61 -18.46 26.81
CA ASP A 161 13.54 -19.87 27.19
C ASP A 161 14.17 -20.84 26.18
N THR A 162 14.68 -20.40 25.03
CA THR A 162 15.22 -21.31 23.98
C THR A 162 16.74 -21.39 23.90
N LEU A 163 17.52 -20.75 24.80
CA LEU A 163 18.99 -20.77 24.73
C LEU A 163 19.71 -21.46 25.90
N MET A 164 19.02 -22.27 26.72
CA MET A 164 19.65 -23.04 27.81
C MET A 164 19.22 -24.52 27.82
N GLY A 165 19.05 -25.14 26.65
CA GLY A 165 18.98 -26.60 26.51
C GLY A 165 20.28 -27.11 25.91
N GLU A 166 21.29 -27.40 26.74
CA GLU A 166 22.35 -28.33 26.36
C GLU A 166 21.72 -29.73 26.32
N GLU A 167 21.23 -30.15 25.16
CA GLU A 167 21.02 -31.57 24.90
C GLU A 167 22.31 -32.12 24.29
N GLU A 168 23.06 -32.88 25.09
CA GLU A 168 24.12 -33.75 24.59
C GLU A 168 23.52 -34.71 23.55
N VAL A 169 23.94 -34.57 22.30
CA VAL A 169 23.63 -35.53 21.25
C VAL A 169 24.66 -36.66 21.36
N GLU A 170 24.25 -37.79 21.93
CA GLU A 170 24.97 -39.06 21.75
C GLU A 170 24.79 -39.49 20.29
N GLU A 171 25.90 -39.63 19.56
CA GLU A 171 25.91 -40.15 18.19
C GLU A 171 25.72 -41.67 18.22
N GLU A 172 24.52 -42.16 17.88
CA GLU A 172 24.33 -43.56 17.46
C GLU A 172 24.49 -43.65 15.93
N GLU A 173 25.51 -44.36 15.47
CA GLU A 173 25.70 -44.72 14.07
C GLU A 173 24.74 -45.89 13.70
N GLU A 174 23.67 -45.62 12.96
CA GLU A 174 22.92 -46.66 12.26
C GLU A 174 23.45 -46.82 10.82
N GLU A 175 24.08 -47.97 10.53
CA GLU A 175 24.39 -48.42 9.16
C GLU A 175 23.08 -48.71 8.41
N LEU A 176 22.84 -47.98 7.30
CA LEU A 176 21.77 -48.30 6.35
C LEU A 176 22.34 -48.97 5.09
N ASP A 177 22.03 -50.26 4.92
CA ASP A 177 22.33 -51.03 3.72
C ASP A 177 21.53 -50.50 2.50
N VAL A 178 22.23 -50.06 1.46
CA VAL A 178 21.63 -49.63 0.19
C VAL A 178 21.57 -50.79 -0.80
N GLU A 179 20.37 -51.35 -1.03
CA GLU A 179 20.14 -52.26 -2.16
C GLU A 179 20.02 -51.50 -3.49
N VAL A 180 20.87 -51.87 -4.45
CA VAL A 180 20.92 -51.28 -5.80
C VAL A 180 19.81 -51.84 -6.69
N ILE A 181 18.77 -51.04 -6.94
CA ILE A 181 17.74 -51.36 -7.95
C ILE A 181 18.27 -50.99 -9.35
N LYS A 182 18.45 -52.00 -10.22
CA LYS A 182 18.79 -51.83 -11.65
C LYS A 182 17.58 -51.28 -12.42
N VAL A 183 17.77 -50.14 -13.09
CA VAL A 183 16.77 -49.55 -14.00
C VAL A 183 16.96 -50.13 -15.42
N GLU A 184 15.97 -50.89 -15.90
CA GLU A 184 15.87 -51.30 -17.31
C GLU A 184 15.32 -50.17 -18.20
N LYS A 185 15.96 -49.95 -19.36
CA LYS A 185 15.55 -48.95 -20.37
C LYS A 185 14.41 -49.49 -21.24
N LYS A 186 13.30 -48.75 -21.32
CA LYS A 186 12.18 -49.01 -22.26
C LYS A 186 12.53 -48.54 -23.70
N PRO A 187 12.21 -49.31 -24.76
CA PRO A 187 12.52 -48.96 -26.15
C PRO A 187 11.53 -47.94 -26.77
N PRO A 188 11.90 -47.26 -27.87
CA PRO A 188 11.17 -46.11 -28.41
C PRO A 188 9.92 -46.48 -29.21
N ALA A 189 8.90 -45.62 -29.11
CA ALA A 189 7.59 -45.77 -29.77
C ALA A 189 7.65 -45.55 -31.29
N LYS A 190 6.91 -46.38 -32.05
CA LYS A 190 6.69 -46.23 -33.50
C LYS A 190 5.50 -45.30 -33.79
N LYS A 191 5.64 -44.46 -34.82
CA LYS A 191 4.59 -43.55 -35.35
C LYS A 191 3.48 -44.33 -36.07
N PRO A 192 2.21 -43.89 -36.03
CA PRO A 192 1.17 -44.49 -36.87
C PRO A 192 1.08 -43.81 -38.25
N SER A 193 0.85 -44.63 -39.27
CA SER A 193 0.55 -44.27 -40.64
C SER A 193 -0.97 -44.25 -40.91
N GLY A 194 -1.48 -43.12 -41.41
CA GLY A 194 -2.49 -42.97 -42.47
C GLY A 194 -3.85 -43.71 -42.49
N LYS A 195 -4.90 -42.88 -42.67
CA LYS A 195 -6.16 -43.02 -43.44
C LYS A 195 -7.42 -43.60 -42.76
N GLY A 196 -8.49 -42.79 -42.76
CA GLY A 196 -9.88 -43.22 -42.57
C GLY A 196 -10.86 -42.04 -42.41
N MET A 197 -11.81 -41.91 -43.34
CA MET A 197 -12.83 -40.85 -43.46
C MET A 197 -13.89 -40.85 -42.34
N GLY A 198 -14.51 -39.71 -42.05
CA GLY A 198 -15.80 -39.69 -41.32
C GLY A 198 -16.22 -38.33 -40.75
N LYS A 199 -17.37 -37.83 -41.20
CA LYS A 199 -17.97 -36.51 -40.89
C LYS A 199 -18.64 -36.47 -39.51
N GLY A 200 -18.76 -35.29 -38.90
CA GLY A 200 -19.82 -35.02 -37.92
C GLY A 200 -19.50 -33.98 -36.84
N TRP A 201 -19.90 -32.73 -37.09
CA TRP A 201 -19.98 -31.67 -36.08
C TRP A 201 -21.19 -31.91 -35.17
N ARG A 202 -21.01 -31.96 -33.84
CA ARG A 202 -22.05 -31.61 -32.85
C ARG A 202 -21.44 -31.00 -31.57
N LYS A 203 -22.14 -29.96 -31.11
CA LYS A 203 -21.90 -29.10 -29.94
C LYS A 203 -22.04 -29.84 -28.60
N ALA A 204 -21.31 -29.36 -27.59
CA ALA A 204 -21.70 -29.29 -26.18
C ALA A 204 -20.84 -28.16 -25.56
N GLU A 205 -21.34 -26.93 -25.39
CA GLU A 205 -22.18 -26.45 -24.27
C GLU A 205 -21.57 -26.73 -22.88
N GLY A 206 -20.88 -25.72 -22.35
CA GLY A 206 -20.45 -25.59 -20.96
C GLY A 206 -20.79 -24.18 -20.46
N ASN A 207 -21.78 -24.12 -19.56
CA ASN A 207 -22.31 -22.98 -18.80
C ASN A 207 -21.52 -22.84 -17.47
N PRO A 208 -21.78 -21.88 -16.55
CA PRO A 208 -22.11 -20.46 -16.67
C PRO A 208 -21.05 -19.55 -16.02
N SER A 209 -21.18 -18.26 -16.33
CA SER A 209 -20.65 -17.11 -15.60
C SER A 209 -20.99 -17.09 -14.10
N THR A 210 -20.01 -16.78 -13.25
CA THR A 210 -20.25 -16.21 -11.92
C THR A 210 -19.62 -14.82 -11.85
N SER A 211 -20.49 -13.81 -11.89
CA SER A 211 -20.14 -12.43 -11.58
C SER A 211 -19.89 -12.30 -10.08
N THR A 212 -18.64 -12.05 -9.68
CA THR A 212 -18.35 -11.67 -8.30
C THR A 212 -18.55 -10.16 -8.18
N GLN A 213 -19.70 -9.77 -7.61
CA GLN A 213 -19.93 -8.40 -7.18
C GLN A 213 -18.93 -8.03 -6.07
N ILE A 214 -18.11 -7.01 -6.32
CA ILE A 214 -17.22 -6.43 -5.32
C ILE A 214 -18.06 -5.45 -4.50
N ASN A 215 -18.32 -5.82 -3.25
CA ASN A 215 -19.09 -5.03 -2.30
C ASN A 215 -18.20 -3.90 -1.75
N THR A 216 -18.46 -2.65 -2.17
CA THR A 216 -17.78 -1.44 -1.69
C THR A 216 -18.19 -1.12 -0.25
N LYS A 217 -17.50 -1.73 0.72
CA LYS A 217 -17.62 -1.32 2.13
C LYS A 217 -16.88 0.00 2.36
N SER A 218 -17.56 0.95 2.97
CA SER A 218 -17.07 2.27 3.41
C SER A 218 -15.61 2.28 3.90
N ASN A 219 -14.76 3.08 3.26
CA ASN A 219 -13.32 3.27 3.54
C ASN A 219 -12.99 3.99 4.86
N LYS A 220 -13.91 4.03 5.84
CA LYS A 220 -13.62 4.69 7.12
C LYS A 220 -12.54 3.93 7.91
N ILE A 221 -11.37 4.54 8.07
CA ILE A 221 -10.33 4.13 9.01
C ILE A 221 -10.85 4.49 10.41
N SER A 222 -11.44 3.50 11.08
CA SER A 222 -11.95 3.66 12.45
C SER A 222 -10.89 4.29 13.36
N ALA A 223 -11.27 5.35 14.08
CA ALA A 223 -10.42 6.01 15.08
C ALA A 223 -9.94 5.05 16.20
N LYS A 224 -10.58 3.88 16.36
CA LYS A 224 -10.14 2.82 17.28
C LYS A 224 -8.98 1.99 16.70
N VAL A 225 -8.95 1.82 15.39
CA VAL A 225 -7.82 1.20 14.65
C VAL A 225 -6.64 2.17 14.68
N ALA A 226 -6.86 3.47 14.47
CA ALA A 226 -5.84 4.53 14.59
C ALA A 226 -5.06 4.53 15.92
N ARG A 227 -5.76 4.33 17.05
CA ARG A 227 -5.19 4.35 18.40
C ARG A 227 -4.24 3.20 18.70
N ASN A 228 -4.50 2.01 18.15
CA ASN A 228 -3.66 0.81 18.33
C ASN A 228 -2.76 0.49 17.12
N THR A 229 -3.03 1.08 15.96
CA THR A 229 -2.09 1.03 14.83
C THR A 229 -0.82 1.78 15.20
N THR A 230 0.30 1.27 14.69
CA THR A 230 1.64 1.87 14.68
C THR A 230 1.67 3.40 14.58
N TYR A 231 0.76 3.99 13.79
CA TYR A 231 0.71 5.41 13.45
C TYR A 231 0.21 6.34 14.56
N GLY A 232 -0.75 5.88 15.38
CA GLY A 232 -1.24 6.64 16.52
C GLY A 232 -0.17 6.91 17.58
N ARG A 233 0.84 6.04 17.64
CA ARG A 233 2.01 6.16 18.53
C ARG A 233 3.20 6.86 17.87
N TYR A 234 3.40 6.70 16.56
CA TYR A 234 4.47 7.40 15.80
C TYR A 234 4.31 8.92 15.82
N LEU A 235 3.08 9.43 15.71
CA LEU A 235 2.79 10.86 15.82
C LEU A 235 2.98 11.39 17.25
N ARG A 236 2.56 10.62 18.27
CA ARG A 236 2.84 10.95 19.68
C ARG A 236 4.35 11.03 19.97
N SER A 237 5.14 10.05 19.53
CA SER A 237 6.57 10.00 19.84
C SER A 237 7.42 11.05 19.11
N ASN A 238 6.98 11.56 17.95
CA ASN A 238 7.76 12.51 17.15
C ASN A 238 7.24 13.96 17.19
N TYR A 239 6.02 14.21 17.68
CA TYR A 239 5.41 15.54 17.72
C TYR A 239 4.81 15.95 19.07
N CYS A 240 4.76 15.07 20.08
CA CYS A 240 4.29 15.43 21.43
C CYS A 240 5.40 16.04 22.32
N GLY A 241 6.56 16.39 21.75
CA GLY A 241 7.69 16.96 22.48
C GLY A 241 8.36 18.07 21.71
N SER A 242 7.69 19.22 21.54
CA SER A 242 8.29 20.54 21.26
C SER A 242 7.20 21.61 21.27
N TYR A 243 6.78 22.00 22.47
CA TYR A 243 6.36 23.37 22.82
C TYR A 243 6.73 23.63 24.27
#